data_AF-A0A2D7YR78-F1
#
_entry.id   AF-A0A2D7YR78-F1
#
_cell.length_a   1.000
_cell.length_b   1.000
_cell.length_c   1.000
_cell.angle_alpha   90.00
_cell.angle_beta   90.00
_cell.angle_gamma   90.00
#
_symmetry.space_group_name_H-M   'P 1'
#
loop_
_entity.id
_entity.type
_entity.pdbx_description
1 polymer ?
#
loop_
_entity_poly.entity_id
_entity_poly.type
_entity_poly.pdbx_seq_one_letter_code
_entity_poly.pdbx_strand_id
1 'polypeptide(L)'
;GPADKTDELSPEDKIIGVGQGVGEDAEDFVDVIGMRLDDVVDMIKGPKGTQVRLQILEASQGAGGTPKVVEITRDKVKLEDRQAKLDIKTMDDGPYKGRTMGVIEIPGFYNNLTADVRGLLEQVKNEKVEGVMVDLRGNGGGSLAESINLTGLFIDQGPVVQVSDGRGQVDVSSDRDGKTYYDGPLVVMVDRYSASASEIFAAAMQDYERALVVGENTFGKGTVQQHRGLARRFDFFDEPLGSVQYTIAKFYRINGGSTQLKGVQPHIVLPSYVEASEWGESKEENALPWDQIDKAPYKPVNQVAEEELPQLQRAANERIESDPEFDYIFDDIERIRAEQDKTWVSLDINARKAEQEEQKALRLKRINDRLTRLGKEPLESVDAIDELDEEILEVDPYLEQAMAIGFDYIDETKLASNKAS
;
A
#
# COMPACT_ATOMS: atom_id res chain seq x y z
N GLY A 1 5.41 -14.39 16.16
CA GLY A 1 6.10 -15.47 15.41
C GLY A 1 6.74 -16.48 16.36
N PRO A 2 7.47 -17.49 15.85
CA PRO A 2 8.18 -18.47 16.70
C PRO A 2 9.19 -17.85 17.66
N ALA A 3 9.88 -16.78 17.26
CA ALA A 3 10.77 -16.00 18.12
C ALA A 3 9.99 -15.37 19.30
N ASP A 4 8.92 -14.63 19.01
CA ASP A 4 8.10 -13.98 20.06
C ASP A 4 7.50 -14.99 21.05
N LYS A 5 7.18 -16.22 20.61
CA LYS A 5 6.65 -17.27 21.50
C LYS A 5 7.66 -17.76 22.55
N THR A 6 8.95 -17.47 22.38
CA THR A 6 9.97 -17.85 23.36
C THR A 6 10.07 -16.87 24.51
N ASP A 7 9.64 -15.61 24.33
CA ASP A 7 9.87 -14.50 25.28
C ASP A 7 11.36 -14.32 25.70
N GLU A 8 12.31 -14.92 24.96
CA GLU A 8 13.75 -14.92 25.29
C GLU A 8 14.58 -13.95 24.44
N LEU A 9 13.97 -13.34 23.43
CA LEU A 9 14.57 -12.38 22.51
C LEU A 9 13.95 -10.99 22.69
N SER A 10 14.78 -9.96 22.58
CA SER A 10 14.35 -8.56 22.62
C SER A 10 14.83 -7.80 21.38
N PRO A 11 14.20 -6.67 21.02
CA PRO A 11 14.74 -5.76 20.02
C PRO A 11 16.20 -5.40 20.32
N GLU A 12 17.00 -5.21 19.26
CA GLU A 12 18.45 -4.91 19.33
C GLU A 12 19.36 -6.03 19.84
N ASP A 13 18.83 -7.21 20.18
CA ASP A 13 19.64 -8.39 20.48
C ASP A 13 20.46 -8.83 19.25
N LYS A 14 21.69 -9.30 19.49
CA LYS A 14 22.66 -9.64 18.43
C LYS A 14 22.82 -11.14 18.32
N ILE A 15 22.51 -11.69 17.15
CA ILE A 15 22.82 -13.08 16.82
C ILE A 15 24.30 -13.17 16.46
N ILE A 16 25.07 -13.91 17.25
CA ILE A 16 26.52 -14.10 17.03
C ILE A 16 26.86 -15.54 16.60
N GLY A 17 25.93 -16.47 16.76
CA GLY A 17 26.10 -17.84 16.26
C GLY A 17 24.78 -18.54 15.99
N VAL A 18 24.79 -19.46 15.03
CA VAL A 18 23.63 -20.27 14.66
C VAL A 18 24.02 -21.74 14.66
N GLY A 19 23.23 -22.57 15.35
CA GLY A 19 23.41 -24.02 15.42
C GLY A 19 22.15 -24.75 14.95
N GLN A 20 22.33 -25.84 14.20
CA GLN A 20 21.22 -26.70 13.76
C GLN A 20 20.94 -27.79 14.79
N GLY A 21 19.69 -28.25 14.87
CA GLY A 21 19.27 -29.36 15.73
C GLY A 21 19.33 -29.05 17.23
N VAL A 22 18.92 -30.01 18.05
CA VAL A 22 18.97 -29.97 19.53
C VAL A 22 19.30 -31.38 20.06
N GLY A 23 19.73 -31.49 21.32
CA GLY A 23 20.00 -32.78 21.96
C GLY A 23 21.18 -33.52 21.34
N GLU A 24 21.02 -34.82 21.07
CA GLU A 24 22.08 -35.67 20.49
C GLU A 24 22.37 -35.36 19.01
N ASP A 25 21.42 -34.72 18.31
CA ASP A 25 21.54 -34.31 16.91
C ASP A 25 22.01 -32.84 16.77
N ALA A 26 22.47 -32.22 17.86
CA ALA A 26 22.93 -30.85 17.88
C ALA A 26 24.27 -30.69 17.15
N GLU A 27 24.28 -29.90 16.07
CA GLU A 27 25.52 -29.50 15.40
C GLU A 27 26.27 -28.42 16.20
N ASP A 28 27.56 -28.22 15.91
CA ASP A 28 28.30 -27.11 16.52
C ASP A 28 27.75 -25.75 16.06
N PHE A 29 27.89 -24.73 16.92
CA PHE A 29 27.55 -23.37 16.52
C PHE A 29 28.52 -22.87 15.46
N VAL A 30 27.96 -22.29 14.41
CA VAL A 30 28.71 -21.53 13.42
C VAL A 30 28.67 -20.07 13.85
N ASP A 31 29.85 -19.46 14.02
CA ASP A 31 29.98 -18.02 14.26
C ASP A 31 29.51 -17.25 13.02
N VAL A 32 28.62 -16.29 13.21
CA VAL A 32 28.02 -15.50 12.12
C VAL A 32 28.47 -14.04 12.12
N ILE A 33 29.49 -13.68 12.91
CA ILE A 33 29.96 -12.29 13.00
C ILE A 33 30.64 -11.90 11.69
N GLY A 34 30.08 -10.88 11.03
CA GLY A 34 30.59 -10.38 9.75
C GLY A 34 30.14 -11.20 8.54
N MET A 35 29.29 -12.21 8.71
CA MET A 35 28.61 -12.88 7.59
C MET A 35 27.62 -11.93 6.91
N ARG A 36 27.30 -12.21 5.65
CA ARG A 36 26.23 -11.48 4.96
C ARG A 36 24.90 -11.83 5.60
N LEU A 37 24.02 -10.84 5.74
CA LEU A 37 22.71 -11.00 6.36
C LEU A 37 21.91 -12.15 5.73
N ASP A 38 21.91 -12.25 4.39
CA ASP A 38 21.17 -13.28 3.67
C ASP A 38 21.62 -14.70 4.05
N ASP A 39 22.93 -14.92 4.19
CA ASP A 39 23.50 -16.22 4.57
C ASP A 39 23.07 -16.60 5.99
N VAL A 40 23.09 -15.64 6.92
CA VAL A 40 22.64 -15.86 8.31
C VAL A 40 21.14 -16.15 8.35
N VAL A 41 20.35 -15.40 7.59
CA VAL A 41 18.90 -15.62 7.49
C VAL A 41 18.59 -17.00 6.92
N ASP A 42 19.35 -17.48 5.93
CA ASP A 42 19.15 -18.81 5.35
C ASP A 42 19.53 -19.94 6.33
N MET A 43 20.53 -19.73 7.18
CA MET A 43 20.85 -20.65 8.29
C MET A 43 19.74 -20.68 9.36
N ILE A 44 19.11 -19.54 9.65
CA ILE A 44 18.02 -19.44 10.62
C ILE A 44 16.73 -20.03 10.07
N LYS A 45 16.44 -19.83 8.78
CA LYS A 45 15.33 -20.46 8.08
C LYS A 45 15.52 -21.98 8.00
N GLY A 46 14.42 -22.69 7.76
CA GLY A 46 14.44 -24.13 7.64
C GLY A 46 13.04 -24.73 7.65
N PRO A 47 12.93 -26.05 7.47
CA PRO A 47 11.64 -26.72 7.40
C PRO A 47 10.83 -26.53 8.69
N LYS A 48 9.52 -26.33 8.54
CA LYS A 48 8.60 -26.24 9.69
C LYS A 48 8.74 -27.47 10.60
N GLY A 49 8.79 -27.23 11.91
CA GLY A 49 8.94 -28.24 12.94
C GLY A 49 10.38 -28.62 13.27
N THR A 50 11.35 -28.18 12.46
CA THR A 50 12.77 -28.31 12.83
C THR A 50 13.17 -27.26 13.86
N GLN A 51 14.26 -27.51 14.58
CA GLN A 51 14.75 -26.62 15.64
C GLN A 51 16.06 -25.96 15.22
N VAL A 52 16.22 -24.71 15.61
CA VAL A 52 17.44 -23.91 15.46
C VAL A 52 17.82 -23.33 16.81
N ARG A 53 19.12 -23.25 17.07
CA ARG A 53 19.67 -22.62 18.27
C ARG A 53 20.39 -21.35 17.87
N LEU A 54 20.09 -20.25 18.55
CA LEU A 54 20.71 -18.95 18.33
C LEU A 54 21.57 -18.59 19.54
N GLN A 55 22.84 -18.28 19.32
CA GLN A 55 23.67 -17.61 20.31
C GLN A 55 23.42 -16.11 20.22
N ILE A 56 22.89 -15.56 21.30
CA ILE A 56 22.43 -14.19 21.40
C ILE A 56 23.29 -13.45 22.41
N LEU A 57 23.77 -12.28 22.01
CA LEU A 57 24.31 -11.28 22.90
C LEU A 57 23.21 -10.23 23.11
N GLU A 58 22.85 -9.99 24.37
CA GLU A 58 21.78 -9.04 24.69
C GLU A 58 22.15 -7.62 24.27
N ALA A 59 21.17 -6.82 23.84
CA ALA A 59 21.38 -5.45 23.38
C ALA A 59 22.19 -4.58 24.37
N SER A 60 21.94 -4.78 25.67
CA SER A 60 22.61 -4.06 26.77
C SER A 60 24.07 -4.47 26.98
N GLN A 61 24.51 -5.58 26.39
CA GLN A 61 25.84 -6.13 26.56
C GLN A 61 26.78 -5.70 25.42
N GLY A 62 27.96 -5.22 25.80
CA GLY A 62 29.05 -4.95 24.86
C GLY A 62 29.68 -6.24 24.34
N ALA A 63 30.66 -6.12 23.43
CA ALA A 63 31.31 -7.25 22.75
C ALA A 63 31.96 -8.32 23.67
N GLY A 64 32.09 -8.06 24.98
CA GLY A 64 32.58 -9.01 25.97
C GLY A 64 31.49 -9.64 26.86
N GLY A 65 30.21 -9.46 26.54
CA GLY A 65 29.11 -10.07 27.28
C GLY A 65 29.04 -11.59 27.10
N THR A 66 28.36 -12.27 28.01
CA THR A 66 28.19 -13.72 27.98
C THR A 66 26.99 -14.06 27.09
N PRO A 67 27.17 -14.79 25.98
CA PRO A 67 26.05 -15.13 25.10
C PRO A 67 25.06 -16.09 25.78
N LYS A 68 23.77 -15.88 25.56
CA LYS A 68 22.72 -16.83 25.88
C LYS A 68 22.36 -17.66 24.65
N VAL A 69 21.94 -18.91 24.86
CA VAL A 69 21.44 -19.76 23.77
C VAL A 69 19.93 -19.79 23.83
N VAL A 70 19.27 -19.45 22.73
CA VAL A 70 17.82 -19.50 22.59
C VAL A 70 17.47 -20.58 21.57
N GLU A 71 16.61 -21.52 21.94
CA GLU A 71 16.13 -22.58 21.05
C GLU A 71 14.78 -22.21 20.44
N ILE A 72 14.68 -22.25 19.12
CA ILE A 72 13.47 -21.87 18.38
C ILE A 72 13.00 -23.04 17.53
N THR A 73 11.74 -23.44 17.74
CA THR A 73 11.06 -24.36 16.82
C THR A 73 10.52 -23.58 15.64
N ARG A 74 10.99 -23.89 14.43
CA ARG A 74 10.57 -23.21 13.20
C ARG A 74 9.10 -23.47 12.90
N ASP A 75 8.36 -22.42 12.59
CA ASP A 75 6.97 -22.51 12.12
C ASP A 75 6.73 -21.50 10.99
N LYS A 76 5.59 -21.63 10.32
CA LYS A 76 5.14 -20.67 9.31
C LYS A 76 4.83 -19.34 10.00
N VAL A 77 5.64 -18.32 9.75
CA VAL A 77 5.37 -16.95 10.18
C VAL A 77 4.29 -16.36 9.27
N LYS A 78 3.18 -15.92 9.87
CA LYS A 78 2.27 -14.99 9.20
C LYS A 78 2.79 -13.59 9.45
N LEU A 79 3.02 -12.84 8.39
CA LEU A 79 3.37 -11.43 8.49
C LEU A 79 2.05 -10.66 8.59
N GLU A 80 1.54 -10.52 9.82
CA GLU A 80 0.26 -9.86 10.11
C GLU A 80 0.29 -8.39 9.65
N ASP A 81 1.45 -7.73 9.69
CA ASP A 81 1.66 -6.38 9.17
C ASP A 81 1.43 -6.25 7.66
N ARG A 82 1.37 -7.37 6.93
CA ARG A 82 1.12 -7.40 5.48
C ARG A 82 -0.29 -7.86 5.13
N GLN A 83 -1.17 -8.04 6.13
CA GLN A 83 -2.57 -8.34 5.88
C GLN A 83 -3.39 -7.06 5.75
N ALA A 84 -4.55 -7.16 5.11
CA ALA A 84 -5.49 -6.05 5.07
C ALA A 84 -5.97 -5.71 6.49
N LYS A 85 -6.05 -4.42 6.79
CA LYS A 85 -6.47 -3.90 8.10
C LYS A 85 -7.71 -3.03 7.92
N LEU A 86 -8.63 -3.11 8.88
CA LEU A 86 -9.80 -2.25 8.96
C LEU A 86 -9.57 -1.22 10.07
N ASP A 87 -9.73 0.06 9.73
CA ASP A 87 -9.83 1.14 10.68
C ASP A 87 -11.18 1.86 10.51
N ILE A 88 -11.84 2.17 11.63
CA ILE A 88 -13.08 2.94 11.63
C ILE A 88 -12.72 4.38 11.94
N LYS A 89 -12.50 5.17 10.88
CA LYS A 89 -12.13 6.57 10.99
C LYS A 89 -13.36 7.43 11.24
N THR A 90 -13.23 8.38 12.16
CA THR A 90 -14.24 9.40 12.46
C THR A 90 -13.65 10.76 12.11
N MET A 91 -14.43 11.63 11.45
CA MET A 91 -13.99 13.01 11.23
C MET A 91 -14.04 13.79 12.54
N ASP A 92 -12.93 14.39 12.95
CA ASP A 92 -12.84 15.08 14.24
C ASP A 92 -13.34 16.53 14.20
N ASP A 93 -13.34 17.13 13.02
CA ASP A 93 -13.71 18.52 12.78
C ASP A 93 -14.41 18.74 11.42
N GLY A 94 -14.57 20.01 11.05
CA GLY A 94 -15.20 20.40 9.80
C GLY A 94 -16.71 20.08 9.70
N PRO A 95 -17.27 20.15 8.48
CA PRO A 95 -18.70 19.92 8.23
C PRO A 95 -19.13 18.46 8.43
N TYR A 96 -18.17 17.52 8.46
CA TYR A 96 -18.42 16.08 8.60
C TYR A 96 -18.13 15.55 10.00
N LYS A 97 -17.86 16.43 10.97
CA LYS A 97 -17.54 16.05 12.35
C LYS A 97 -18.49 14.97 12.91
N GLY A 98 -17.91 13.88 13.40
CA GLY A 98 -18.61 12.75 14.00
C GLY A 98 -19.15 11.73 12.99
N ARG A 99 -18.99 11.94 11.68
CA ARG A 99 -19.31 10.94 10.65
C ARG A 99 -18.20 9.89 10.58
N THR A 100 -18.59 8.66 10.27
CA THR A 100 -17.68 7.50 10.30
C THR A 100 -17.58 6.81 8.95
N MET A 101 -16.37 6.37 8.62
CA MET A 101 -16.05 5.62 7.40
C MET A 101 -15.18 4.40 7.75
N GLY A 102 -15.47 3.25 7.15
CA GLY A 102 -14.62 2.07 7.27
C GLY A 102 -13.50 2.12 6.24
N VAL A 103 -12.25 2.31 6.69
CA VAL A 103 -11.07 2.34 5.82
C VAL A 103 -10.41 0.96 5.86
N ILE A 104 -10.38 0.30 4.70
CA ILE A 104 -9.70 -0.99 4.52
C ILE A 104 -8.39 -0.73 3.79
N GLU A 105 -7.29 -0.75 4.53
CA GLU A 105 -5.94 -0.65 3.98
C GLU A 105 -5.54 -2.01 3.41
N ILE A 106 -5.12 -2.02 2.14
CA ILE A 106 -4.62 -3.22 1.47
C ILE A 106 -3.17 -2.99 1.06
N PRO A 107 -2.18 -3.53 1.79
CA PRO A 107 -0.76 -3.31 1.48
C PRO A 107 -0.28 -4.09 0.23
N GLY A 108 -1.03 -5.10 -0.21
CA GLY A 108 -0.70 -5.91 -1.38
C GLY A 108 -1.78 -6.93 -1.72
N PHE A 109 -1.79 -7.39 -2.97
CA PHE A 109 -2.69 -8.47 -3.42
C PHE A 109 -2.10 -9.85 -3.10
N TYR A 110 -1.99 -10.16 -1.81
CA TYR A 110 -1.49 -11.44 -1.33
C TYR A 110 -2.55 -12.55 -1.44
N ASN A 111 -2.11 -13.80 -1.52
CA ASN A 111 -3.02 -14.95 -1.58
C ASN A 111 -3.92 -14.99 -0.33
N ASN A 112 -5.23 -15.17 -0.52
CA ASN A 112 -6.27 -15.13 0.52
C ASN A 112 -6.73 -13.72 0.93
N LEU A 113 -6.25 -12.65 0.29
CA LEU A 113 -6.71 -11.27 0.53
C LEU A 113 -8.24 -11.16 0.48
N THR A 114 -8.87 -11.73 -0.55
CA THR A 114 -10.34 -11.62 -0.73
C THR A 114 -11.11 -12.18 0.47
N ALA A 115 -10.64 -13.29 1.03
CA ALA A 115 -11.30 -13.91 2.19
C ALA A 115 -11.14 -13.05 3.45
N ASP A 116 -9.96 -12.42 3.63
CA ASP A 116 -9.68 -11.53 4.74
C ASP A 116 -10.56 -10.26 4.63
N VAL A 117 -10.58 -9.61 3.46
CA VAL A 117 -11.41 -8.41 3.21
C VAL A 117 -12.89 -8.71 3.37
N ARG A 118 -13.36 -9.89 2.93
CA ARG A 118 -14.75 -10.31 3.18
C ARG A 118 -15.08 -10.35 4.68
N GLY A 119 -14.16 -10.84 5.52
CA GLY A 119 -14.32 -10.81 6.97
C GLY A 119 -14.33 -9.40 7.54
N LEU A 120 -13.51 -8.49 7.00
CA LEU A 120 -13.52 -7.07 7.39
C LEU A 120 -14.83 -6.38 7.01
N LEU A 121 -15.39 -6.66 5.82
CA LEU A 121 -16.69 -6.13 5.40
C LEU A 121 -17.85 -6.59 6.30
N GLU A 122 -17.76 -7.79 6.88
CA GLU A 122 -18.74 -8.25 7.88
C GLU A 122 -18.63 -7.44 9.18
N GLN A 123 -17.42 -7.04 9.59
CA GLN A 123 -17.20 -6.17 10.75
C GLN A 123 -17.74 -4.76 10.49
N VAL A 124 -17.44 -4.19 9.32
CA VAL A 124 -17.95 -2.88 8.88
C VAL A 124 -19.48 -2.79 8.99
N LYS A 125 -20.20 -3.85 8.61
CA LYS A 125 -21.67 -3.90 8.70
C LYS A 125 -22.20 -3.79 10.13
N ASN A 126 -21.43 -4.25 11.13
CA ASN A 126 -21.81 -4.17 12.53
C ASN A 126 -21.57 -2.77 13.12
N GLU A 127 -20.54 -2.07 12.63
CA GLU A 127 -20.12 -0.73 13.11
C GLU A 127 -20.98 0.42 12.54
N LYS A 128 -21.85 0.15 11.55
CA LYS A 128 -22.80 1.12 10.95
C LYS A 128 -22.13 2.39 10.39
N VAL A 129 -20.98 2.24 9.75
CA VAL A 129 -20.33 3.34 9.01
C VAL A 129 -21.17 3.78 7.81
N GLU A 130 -20.95 5.00 7.32
CA GLU A 130 -21.71 5.55 6.19
C GLU A 130 -21.21 5.08 4.82
N GLY A 131 -19.95 4.64 4.75
CA GLY A 131 -19.30 4.18 3.53
C GLY A 131 -18.04 3.37 3.82
N VAL A 132 -17.50 2.73 2.79
CA VAL A 132 -16.21 2.03 2.83
C VAL A 132 -15.23 2.73 1.92
N MET A 133 -14.00 2.91 2.39
CA MET A 133 -12.86 3.27 1.57
C MET A 133 -11.91 2.08 1.46
N VAL A 134 -11.49 1.74 0.26
CA VAL A 134 -10.39 0.80 0.03
C VAL A 134 -9.14 1.62 -0.28
N ASP A 135 -8.16 1.59 0.62
CA ASP A 135 -6.89 2.30 0.45
C ASP A 135 -5.86 1.38 -0.21
N LEU A 136 -5.44 1.78 -1.42
CA LEU A 136 -4.45 1.10 -2.25
C LEU A 136 -3.18 1.93 -2.44
N ARG A 137 -2.99 3.00 -1.66
CA ARG A 137 -1.75 3.78 -1.67
C ARG A 137 -0.56 2.89 -1.30
N GLY A 138 0.58 3.07 -1.98
CA GLY A 138 1.75 2.22 -1.81
C GLY A 138 1.61 0.77 -2.32
N ASN A 139 0.43 0.34 -2.79
CA ASN A 139 0.19 -1.04 -3.17
C ASN A 139 0.64 -1.35 -4.60
N GLY A 140 1.84 -1.94 -4.73
CA GLY A 140 2.44 -2.35 -6.02
C GLY A 140 1.76 -3.54 -6.72
N GLY A 141 0.66 -4.06 -6.20
CA GLY A 141 -0.15 -5.12 -6.78
C GLY A 141 0.09 -6.50 -6.16
N GLY A 142 0.09 -7.55 -6.99
CA GLY A 142 0.21 -8.95 -6.54
C GLY A 142 -0.59 -9.90 -7.41
N SER A 143 -1.34 -10.80 -6.78
CA SER A 143 -2.11 -11.85 -7.45
C SER A 143 -3.23 -11.28 -8.33
N LEU A 144 -3.16 -11.59 -9.63
CA LEU A 144 -4.25 -11.30 -10.58
C LEU A 144 -5.57 -11.94 -10.14
N ALA A 145 -5.53 -13.18 -9.65
CA ALA A 145 -6.73 -13.87 -9.16
C ALA A 145 -7.38 -13.13 -7.99
N GLU A 146 -6.57 -12.58 -7.07
CA GLU A 146 -7.10 -11.80 -5.96
C GLU A 146 -7.70 -10.47 -6.42
N SER A 147 -7.16 -9.81 -7.45
CA SER A 147 -7.82 -8.60 -8.00
C SER A 147 -9.20 -8.88 -8.59
N ILE A 148 -9.36 -10.04 -9.24
CA ILE A 148 -10.65 -10.48 -9.81
C ILE A 148 -11.63 -10.81 -8.68
N ASN A 149 -11.20 -11.63 -7.73
CA ASN A 149 -12.05 -12.08 -6.63
C ASN A 149 -12.43 -10.93 -5.68
N LEU A 150 -11.50 -10.01 -5.40
CA LEU A 150 -11.75 -8.82 -4.59
C LEU A 150 -12.78 -7.90 -5.27
N THR A 151 -12.67 -7.72 -6.59
CA THR A 151 -13.66 -6.99 -7.38
C THR A 151 -15.06 -7.60 -7.22
N GLY A 152 -15.17 -8.93 -7.24
CA GLY A 152 -16.41 -9.67 -7.02
C GLY A 152 -17.10 -9.36 -5.68
N LEU A 153 -16.38 -8.89 -4.66
CA LEU A 153 -17.02 -8.48 -3.40
C LEU A 153 -17.95 -7.26 -3.55
N PHE A 154 -17.76 -6.46 -4.60
CA PHE A 154 -18.44 -5.17 -4.78
C PHE A 154 -19.35 -5.11 -6.00
N ILE A 155 -19.30 -6.10 -6.89
CA ILE A 155 -20.19 -6.22 -8.07
C ILE A 155 -21.04 -7.49 -7.97
N ASP A 156 -22.01 -7.65 -8.86
CA ASP A 156 -22.86 -8.86 -8.91
C ASP A 156 -22.15 -9.98 -9.69
N GLN A 157 -21.89 -9.73 -10.97
CA GLN A 157 -21.15 -10.62 -11.86
C GLN A 157 -20.68 -9.83 -13.09
N GLY A 158 -19.61 -10.27 -13.74
CA GLY A 158 -19.18 -9.69 -15.01
C GLY A 158 -17.67 -9.71 -15.24
N PRO A 159 -17.21 -9.23 -16.41
CA PRO A 159 -15.79 -9.11 -16.69
C PRO A 159 -15.11 -8.16 -15.69
N VAL A 160 -13.88 -8.47 -15.29
CA VAL A 160 -13.05 -7.59 -14.44
C VAL A 160 -11.83 -7.10 -15.21
N VAL A 161 -11.24 -7.97 -16.02
CA VAL A 161 -10.03 -7.66 -16.78
C VAL A 161 -9.96 -8.52 -18.04
N GLN A 162 -9.42 -7.94 -19.11
CA GLN A 162 -9.12 -8.64 -20.35
C GLN A 162 -7.61 -8.83 -20.46
N VAL A 163 -7.14 -10.01 -20.84
CA VAL A 163 -5.71 -10.33 -20.96
C VAL A 163 -5.43 -10.74 -22.40
N SER A 164 -4.52 -10.03 -23.08
CA SER A 164 -4.09 -10.36 -24.44
C SER A 164 -2.68 -10.92 -24.45
N ASP A 165 -2.52 -12.15 -24.94
CA ASP A 165 -1.22 -12.82 -25.05
C ASP A 165 -0.40 -12.34 -26.26
N GLY A 166 0.85 -12.78 -26.35
CA GLY A 166 1.74 -12.45 -27.48
C GLY A 166 1.28 -12.98 -28.86
N ARG A 167 0.18 -13.75 -28.93
CA ARG A 167 -0.45 -14.22 -30.17
C ARG A 167 -1.71 -13.43 -30.51
N GLY A 168 -2.09 -12.46 -29.68
CA GLY A 168 -3.30 -11.65 -29.83
C GLY A 168 -4.57 -12.36 -29.35
N GLN A 169 -4.47 -13.49 -28.65
CA GLN A 169 -5.65 -14.12 -28.04
C GLN A 169 -6.04 -13.33 -26.80
N VAL A 170 -7.33 -12.96 -26.72
CA VAL A 170 -7.89 -12.19 -25.61
C VAL A 170 -8.72 -13.11 -24.73
N ASP A 171 -8.32 -13.26 -23.47
CA ASP A 171 -9.06 -13.95 -22.43
C ASP A 171 -9.73 -12.93 -21.51
N VAL A 172 -11.04 -13.08 -21.30
CA VAL A 172 -11.81 -12.23 -20.38
C VAL A 172 -11.94 -12.96 -19.06
N SER A 173 -11.33 -12.40 -18.01
CA SER A 173 -11.49 -12.89 -16.64
C SER A 173 -12.64 -12.18 -15.97
N SER A 174 -13.53 -12.94 -15.35
CA SER A 174 -14.80 -12.45 -14.80
C SER A 174 -15.00 -12.97 -13.38
N ASP A 175 -15.67 -12.16 -12.57
CA ASP A 175 -16.40 -12.69 -11.42
C ASP A 175 -17.67 -13.42 -11.89
N ARG A 176 -18.01 -14.51 -11.21
CA ARG A 176 -19.09 -15.43 -11.61
C ARG A 176 -19.94 -15.90 -10.43
N ASP A 177 -19.73 -15.38 -9.23
CA ASP A 177 -20.42 -15.90 -8.05
C ASP A 177 -21.83 -15.29 -7.87
N GLY A 178 -22.11 -14.17 -8.53
CA GLY A 178 -23.43 -13.52 -8.50
C GLY A 178 -23.76 -12.92 -7.14
N LYS A 179 -22.74 -12.56 -6.35
CA LYS A 179 -22.93 -12.15 -4.96
C LYS A 179 -22.12 -10.90 -4.60
N THR A 180 -22.83 -9.80 -4.51
CA THR A 180 -22.30 -8.58 -3.90
C THR A 180 -22.24 -8.70 -2.38
N TYR A 181 -21.04 -8.59 -1.82
CA TYR A 181 -20.81 -8.64 -0.37
C TYR A 181 -20.95 -7.26 0.28
N TYR A 182 -20.67 -6.18 -0.46
CA TYR A 182 -20.91 -4.81 -0.04
C TYR A 182 -21.49 -3.99 -1.20
N ASP A 183 -22.68 -3.44 -1.00
CA ASP A 183 -23.46 -2.66 -1.97
C ASP A 183 -23.55 -1.17 -1.62
N GLY A 184 -23.05 -0.77 -0.45
CA GLY A 184 -23.03 0.62 0.00
C GLY A 184 -22.01 1.51 -0.74
N PRO A 185 -21.96 2.81 -0.38
CA PRO A 185 -21.04 3.78 -0.98
C PRO A 185 -19.58 3.35 -0.82
N LEU A 186 -18.86 3.30 -1.93
CA LEU A 186 -17.48 2.83 -2.00
C LEU A 186 -16.58 3.93 -2.59
N VAL A 187 -15.46 4.16 -1.91
CA VAL A 187 -14.36 5.01 -2.39
C VAL A 187 -13.12 4.12 -2.55
N VAL A 188 -12.34 4.35 -3.59
CA VAL A 188 -11.04 3.69 -3.79
C VAL A 188 -9.97 4.76 -3.81
N MET A 189 -9.06 4.72 -2.84
CA MET A 189 -7.96 5.66 -2.74
C MET A 189 -6.71 5.06 -3.38
N VAL A 190 -6.07 5.83 -4.26
CA VAL A 190 -4.87 5.40 -5.01
C VAL A 190 -3.82 6.49 -5.03
N ASP A 191 -2.55 6.10 -5.18
CA ASP A 191 -1.43 7.01 -5.39
C ASP A 191 -0.59 6.58 -6.59
N ARG A 192 0.52 7.29 -6.80
CA ARG A 192 1.48 7.00 -7.87
C ARG A 192 2.16 5.63 -7.73
N TYR A 193 2.14 5.02 -6.54
CA TYR A 193 2.73 3.71 -6.25
C TYR A 193 1.72 2.56 -6.38
N SER A 194 0.42 2.86 -6.45
CA SER A 194 -0.61 1.88 -6.82
C SER A 194 -0.31 1.31 -8.20
N ALA A 195 -0.09 -0.01 -8.30
CA ALA A 195 0.32 -0.65 -9.56
C ALA A 195 -0.37 -2.00 -9.80
N SER A 196 -0.41 -2.43 -11.06
CA SER A 196 -0.75 -3.79 -11.47
C SER A 196 -2.14 -4.24 -10.97
N ALA A 197 -2.22 -5.15 -9.99
CA ALA A 197 -3.48 -5.66 -9.46
C ALA A 197 -4.36 -4.56 -8.81
N SER A 198 -3.73 -3.55 -8.20
CA SER A 198 -4.40 -2.36 -7.67
C SER A 198 -5.08 -1.56 -8.78
N GLU A 199 -4.40 -1.42 -9.92
CA GLU A 199 -4.91 -0.71 -11.09
C GLU A 199 -6.04 -1.48 -11.77
N ILE A 200 -5.98 -2.82 -11.79
CA ILE A 200 -7.08 -3.67 -12.27
C ILE A 200 -8.33 -3.45 -11.41
N PHE A 201 -8.18 -3.50 -10.08
CA PHE A 201 -9.29 -3.29 -9.17
C PHE A 201 -9.88 -1.88 -9.29
N ALA A 202 -9.05 -0.83 -9.23
CA ALA A 202 -9.50 0.55 -9.33
C ALA A 202 -10.15 0.83 -10.69
N ALA A 203 -9.57 0.34 -11.80
CA ALA A 203 -10.15 0.50 -13.13
C ALA A 203 -11.48 -0.25 -13.28
N ALA A 204 -11.62 -1.44 -12.71
CA ALA A 204 -12.88 -2.17 -12.72
C ALA A 204 -13.95 -1.41 -11.91
N MET A 205 -13.62 -0.94 -10.71
CA MET A 205 -14.54 -0.14 -9.90
C MET A 205 -14.99 1.15 -10.60
N GLN A 206 -14.08 1.81 -11.33
CA GLN A 206 -14.37 2.98 -12.15
C GLN A 206 -15.23 2.63 -13.37
N ASP A 207 -14.87 1.60 -14.16
CA ASP A 207 -15.61 1.21 -15.36
C ASP A 207 -17.03 0.73 -15.03
N TYR A 208 -17.22 0.06 -13.89
CA TYR A 208 -18.54 -0.31 -13.42
C TYR A 208 -19.32 0.86 -12.81
N GLU A 209 -18.75 2.07 -12.72
CA GLU A 209 -19.33 3.19 -11.96
C GLU A 209 -19.74 2.76 -10.55
N ARG A 210 -18.95 1.86 -9.96
CA ARG A 210 -19.25 1.21 -8.67
C ARG A 210 -18.64 1.99 -7.51
N ALA A 211 -17.47 2.60 -7.71
CA ALA A 211 -16.78 3.33 -6.67
C ALA A 211 -16.17 4.63 -7.18
N LEU A 212 -16.14 5.63 -6.30
CA LEU A 212 -15.40 6.86 -6.56
C LEU A 212 -13.90 6.62 -6.33
N VAL A 213 -13.11 6.56 -7.39
CA VAL A 213 -11.64 6.59 -7.32
C VAL A 213 -11.13 8.01 -7.02
N VAL A 214 -10.30 8.16 -5.99
CA VAL A 214 -9.74 9.43 -5.49
C VAL A 214 -8.23 9.29 -5.27
N GLY A 215 -7.47 10.35 -5.52
CA GLY A 215 -6.04 10.41 -5.19
C GLY A 215 -5.17 10.84 -6.38
N GLU A 216 -4.08 10.12 -6.62
CA GLU A 216 -3.13 10.45 -7.70
C GLU A 216 -3.26 9.48 -8.89
N ASN A 217 -2.72 9.88 -10.05
CA ASN A 217 -2.68 8.97 -11.20
C ASN A 217 -1.73 7.81 -10.95
N THR A 218 -2.22 6.57 -11.11
CA THR A 218 -1.47 5.36 -10.73
C THR A 218 -0.26 5.06 -11.63
N PHE A 219 0.53 4.06 -11.25
CA PHE A 219 1.85 3.76 -11.82
C PHE A 219 1.88 3.55 -13.33
N GLY A 220 0.86 2.88 -13.89
CA GLY A 220 0.74 2.57 -15.32
C GLY A 220 1.26 1.20 -15.73
N LYS A 221 1.27 0.21 -14.83
CA LYS A 221 1.73 -1.14 -15.14
C LYS A 221 0.60 -1.93 -15.78
N GLY A 222 0.67 -2.19 -17.08
CA GLY A 222 -0.35 -2.88 -17.88
C GLY A 222 0.06 -4.26 -18.38
N THR A 223 1.07 -4.88 -17.77
CA THR A 223 1.63 -6.18 -18.20
C THR A 223 1.49 -7.27 -17.16
N VAL A 224 1.31 -8.51 -17.65
CA VAL A 224 1.27 -9.72 -16.83
C VAL A 224 2.60 -10.46 -16.98
N GLN A 225 3.26 -10.71 -15.84
CA GLN A 225 4.48 -11.49 -15.79
C GLN A 225 4.20 -12.92 -15.34
N GLN A 226 5.01 -13.84 -15.83
CA GLN A 226 5.02 -15.22 -15.38
C GLN A 226 6.32 -15.52 -14.63
N HIS A 227 6.20 -16.08 -13.44
CA HIS A 227 7.31 -16.61 -12.66
C HIS A 227 7.50 -18.10 -12.96
N ARG A 228 8.70 -18.49 -13.36
CA ARG A 228 9.06 -19.89 -13.66
C ARG A 228 10.37 -20.27 -12.97
N GLY A 229 10.33 -21.33 -12.18
CA GLY A 229 11.54 -21.99 -11.69
C GLY A 229 12.34 -22.59 -12.85
N LEU A 230 13.66 -22.53 -12.75
CA LEU A 230 14.56 -23.07 -13.78
C LEU A 230 14.77 -24.59 -13.64
N ALA A 231 14.46 -25.14 -12.46
CA ALA A 231 14.58 -26.57 -12.18
C ALA A 231 13.69 -27.43 -13.08
N ARG A 232 14.29 -28.47 -13.65
CA ARG A 232 13.60 -29.50 -14.43
C ARG A 232 13.50 -30.79 -13.62
N ARG A 233 12.52 -31.62 -13.95
CA ARG A 233 12.27 -32.90 -13.26
C ARG A 233 13.47 -33.86 -13.23
N PHE A 234 14.40 -33.73 -14.17
CA PHE A 234 15.57 -34.59 -14.31
C PHE A 234 16.87 -33.93 -13.80
N ASP A 235 16.75 -32.76 -13.18
CA ASP A 235 17.87 -32.09 -12.54
C ASP A 235 18.01 -32.67 -11.12
N PHE A 236 19.19 -33.22 -10.83
CA PHE A 236 19.56 -33.78 -9.52
C PHE A 236 20.67 -32.93 -8.88
N PHE A 237 20.60 -31.61 -9.03
CA PHE A 237 21.56 -30.70 -8.39
C PHE A 237 21.29 -30.66 -6.89
N ASP A 238 22.38 -30.64 -6.10
CA ASP A 238 22.29 -30.50 -4.63
C ASP A 238 21.76 -29.11 -4.24
N GLU A 239 22.04 -28.09 -5.06
CA GLU A 239 21.57 -26.72 -4.86
C GLU A 239 20.35 -26.37 -5.74
N PRO A 240 19.34 -25.66 -5.19
CA PRO A 240 18.16 -25.27 -5.96
C PRO A 240 18.51 -24.27 -7.05
N LEU A 241 18.05 -24.53 -8.27
CA LEU A 241 18.14 -23.55 -9.36
C LEU A 241 17.22 -22.36 -9.07
N GLY A 242 17.66 -21.18 -9.52
CA GLY A 242 16.89 -19.94 -9.44
C GLY A 242 15.62 -19.93 -10.30
N SER A 243 15.09 -18.74 -10.54
CA SER A 243 13.86 -18.54 -11.30
C SER A 243 13.98 -17.36 -12.26
N VAL A 244 13.09 -17.31 -13.24
CA VAL A 244 12.95 -16.19 -14.17
C VAL A 244 11.55 -15.61 -14.09
N GLN A 245 11.46 -14.31 -14.30
CA GLN A 245 10.21 -13.58 -14.46
C GLN A 245 10.23 -12.85 -15.79
N TYR A 246 9.21 -13.08 -16.62
CA TYR A 246 9.12 -12.48 -17.95
C TYR A 246 7.67 -12.16 -18.31
N THR A 247 7.47 -11.10 -19.10
CA THR A 247 6.16 -10.67 -19.58
C THR A 247 5.59 -11.67 -20.58
N ILE A 248 4.34 -12.09 -20.38
CA ILE A 248 3.64 -13.04 -21.25
C ILE A 248 2.41 -12.44 -21.94
N ALA A 249 1.86 -11.36 -21.38
CA ALA A 249 0.63 -10.75 -21.84
C ALA A 249 0.53 -9.28 -21.40
N LYS A 250 -0.39 -8.55 -22.03
CA LYS A 250 -0.90 -7.27 -21.56
C LYS A 250 -2.28 -7.45 -20.95
N PHE A 251 -2.62 -6.63 -19.97
CA PHE A 251 -3.99 -6.55 -19.49
C PHE A 251 -4.65 -5.22 -19.88
N TYR A 252 -5.96 -5.28 -20.02
CA TYR A 252 -6.81 -4.20 -20.48
C TYR A 252 -8.05 -4.12 -19.58
N ARG A 253 -8.53 -2.89 -19.44
CA ARG A 253 -9.78 -2.55 -18.78
C ARG A 253 -10.95 -3.19 -19.51
N ILE A 254 -12.10 -3.29 -18.83
CA ILE A 254 -13.32 -3.82 -19.44
C ILE A 254 -13.89 -2.88 -20.51
N ASN A 255 -13.56 -1.59 -20.42
CA ASN A 255 -13.85 -0.61 -21.47
C ASN A 255 -12.94 -0.73 -22.72
N GLY A 256 -11.92 -1.60 -22.70
CA GLY A 256 -11.00 -1.86 -23.81
C GLY A 256 -9.67 -1.10 -23.76
N GLY A 257 -9.56 -0.02 -22.98
CA GLY A 257 -8.30 0.71 -22.80
C GLY A 257 -7.28 -0.04 -21.94
N SER A 258 -5.98 0.14 -22.17
CA SER A 258 -4.95 -0.37 -21.27
C SER A 258 -4.60 0.64 -20.17
N THR A 259 -4.13 0.15 -19.01
CA THR A 259 -3.44 0.97 -17.99
C THR A 259 -1.97 1.21 -18.35
N GLN A 260 -1.40 0.49 -19.32
CA GLN A 260 0.02 0.57 -19.68
C GLN A 260 0.46 2.03 -19.94
N LEU A 261 1.50 2.51 -19.25
CA LEU A 261 2.02 3.89 -19.24
C LEU A 261 1.09 4.97 -18.68
N LYS A 262 -0.24 4.78 -18.76
CA LYS A 262 -1.23 5.81 -18.41
C LYS A 262 -1.73 5.69 -16.97
N GLY A 263 -1.79 4.48 -16.44
CA GLY A 263 -2.43 4.16 -15.17
C GLY A 263 -3.95 4.27 -15.21
N VAL A 264 -4.52 4.42 -14.03
CA VAL A 264 -5.91 4.74 -13.74
C VAL A 264 -5.92 6.19 -13.28
N GLN A 265 -6.60 7.03 -14.05
CA GLN A 265 -6.85 8.40 -13.66
C GLN A 265 -8.00 8.43 -12.64
N PRO A 266 -7.79 8.95 -11.42
CA PRO A 266 -8.86 9.11 -10.45
C PRO A 266 -9.97 10.00 -10.98
N HIS A 267 -11.19 9.82 -10.47
CA HIS A 267 -12.27 10.76 -10.74
C HIS A 267 -12.00 12.11 -10.09
N ILE A 268 -11.53 12.09 -8.84
CA ILE A 268 -11.13 13.28 -8.09
C ILE A 268 -9.62 13.21 -7.87
N VAL A 269 -8.90 14.14 -8.49
CA VAL A 269 -7.44 14.19 -8.44
C VAL A 269 -7.01 15.06 -7.27
N LEU A 270 -6.12 14.52 -6.44
CA LEU A 270 -5.43 15.25 -5.36
C LEU A 270 -4.04 15.72 -5.82
N PRO A 271 -3.48 16.78 -5.21
CA PRO A 271 -2.10 17.21 -5.46
C PRO A 271 -1.11 16.07 -5.24
N SER A 272 -0.04 15.97 -6.04
CA SER A 272 0.93 14.87 -5.90
C SER A 272 2.34 15.38 -5.65
N TYR A 273 3.05 14.69 -4.76
CA TYR A 273 4.50 14.84 -4.58
C TYR A 273 5.31 14.28 -5.75
N VAL A 274 4.73 13.36 -6.50
CA VAL A 274 5.46 12.53 -7.46
C VAL A 274 4.93 12.80 -8.86
N GLU A 275 5.72 13.47 -9.69
CA GLU A 275 5.34 13.68 -11.08
C GLU A 275 5.42 12.38 -11.89
N ALA A 276 4.52 12.24 -12.86
CA ALA A 276 4.49 11.08 -13.73
C ALA A 276 5.76 10.90 -14.57
N SER A 277 6.53 11.98 -14.78
CA SER A 277 7.84 11.97 -15.45
C SER A 277 8.98 11.41 -14.61
N GLU A 278 8.82 11.41 -13.28
CA GLU A 278 9.85 10.99 -12.33
C GLU A 278 9.66 9.54 -11.88
N TRP A 279 8.41 9.11 -11.70
CA TRP A 279 8.10 7.75 -11.28
C TRP A 279 6.90 7.21 -12.06
N GLY A 280 7.00 5.96 -12.54
CA GLY A 280 5.94 5.27 -13.27
C GLY A 280 6.45 4.47 -14.45
N GLU A 281 5.60 3.59 -14.97
CA GLU A 281 5.93 2.71 -16.11
C GLU A 281 6.37 3.53 -17.34
N SER A 282 5.86 4.75 -17.52
CA SER A 282 6.25 5.68 -18.58
C SER A 282 7.71 6.11 -18.55
N LYS A 283 8.39 5.95 -17.41
CA LYS A 283 9.81 6.29 -17.22
C LYS A 283 10.73 5.09 -17.42
N GLU A 284 10.20 3.88 -17.34
CA GLU A 284 10.98 2.64 -17.40
C GLU A 284 11.59 2.40 -18.79
N GLU A 285 12.81 1.87 -18.81
CA GLU A 285 13.48 1.53 -20.05
C GLU A 285 12.76 0.38 -20.76
N ASN A 286 12.45 0.55 -22.04
CA ASN A 286 11.77 -0.44 -22.88
C ASN A 286 10.36 -0.82 -22.41
N ALA A 287 9.66 0.07 -21.68
CA ALA A 287 8.26 -0.11 -21.37
C ALA A 287 7.42 -0.31 -22.64
N LEU A 288 6.48 -1.26 -22.60
CA LEU A 288 5.62 -1.53 -23.76
C LEU A 288 4.71 -0.31 -24.02
N PRO A 289 4.41 0.01 -25.30
CA PRO A 289 3.55 1.14 -25.63
C PRO A 289 2.12 0.91 -25.14
N TRP A 290 1.39 1.99 -24.89
CA TRP A 290 -0.05 1.93 -24.67
C TRP A 290 -0.80 1.56 -25.96
N ASP A 291 -1.84 0.74 -25.83
CA ASP A 291 -2.78 0.35 -26.88
C ASP A 291 -4.16 0.06 -26.28
N GLN A 292 -5.11 -0.31 -27.14
CA GLN A 292 -6.49 -0.62 -26.77
C GLN A 292 -7.01 -1.82 -27.58
N ILE A 293 -7.98 -2.52 -27.00
CA ILE A 293 -8.72 -3.61 -27.63
C ILE A 293 -10.22 -3.32 -27.59
N ASP A 294 -11.03 -4.22 -28.14
CA ASP A 294 -12.48 -4.12 -28.02
C ASP A 294 -12.94 -4.18 -26.55
N LYS A 295 -14.00 -3.43 -26.24
CA LYS A 295 -14.60 -3.46 -24.91
C LYS A 295 -15.28 -4.81 -24.65
N ALA A 296 -15.16 -5.30 -23.42
CA ALA A 296 -15.96 -6.43 -22.96
C ALA A 296 -17.44 -6.01 -22.81
N PRO A 297 -18.39 -6.94 -22.95
CA PRO A 297 -19.78 -6.67 -22.62
C PRO A 297 -19.96 -6.63 -21.09
N TYR A 298 -20.34 -5.47 -20.56
CA TYR A 298 -20.69 -5.29 -19.15
C TYR A 298 -21.82 -4.26 -19.01
N LYS A 299 -22.41 -4.19 -17.81
CA LYS A 299 -23.43 -3.21 -17.45
C LYS A 299 -22.93 -2.42 -16.23
N PRO A 300 -22.82 -1.09 -16.30
CA PRO A 300 -22.48 -0.27 -15.14
C PRO A 300 -23.50 -0.43 -14.00
N VAL A 301 -23.03 -0.29 -12.77
CA VAL A 301 -23.83 -0.26 -11.55
C VAL A 301 -24.51 1.12 -11.38
N ASN A 302 -23.95 2.18 -11.99
CA ASN A 302 -24.43 3.57 -11.94
C ASN A 302 -24.55 4.11 -10.51
N GLN A 303 -23.56 3.85 -9.65
CA GLN A 303 -23.48 4.48 -8.33
C GLN A 303 -22.73 5.82 -8.36
N VAL A 304 -21.78 5.98 -9.28
CA VAL A 304 -21.06 7.23 -9.49
C VAL A 304 -21.70 7.96 -10.68
N ALA A 305 -22.28 9.14 -10.42
CA ALA A 305 -22.83 10.00 -11.46
C ALA A 305 -21.72 10.87 -12.07
N GLU A 306 -21.37 10.63 -13.34
CA GLU A 306 -20.30 11.37 -14.03
C GLU A 306 -20.55 12.89 -14.06
N GLU A 307 -21.82 13.30 -14.11
CA GLU A 307 -22.22 14.72 -14.12
C GLU A 307 -21.92 15.48 -12.82
N GLU A 308 -21.78 14.78 -11.69
CA GLU A 308 -21.50 15.40 -10.38
C GLU A 308 -19.99 15.52 -10.11
N LEU A 309 -19.15 14.78 -10.84
CA LEU A 309 -17.69 14.78 -10.65
C LEU A 309 -17.05 16.19 -10.68
N PRO A 310 -17.43 17.11 -11.59
CA PRO A 310 -16.87 18.47 -11.58
C PRO A 310 -17.21 19.27 -10.32
N GLN A 311 -18.37 19.02 -9.71
CA GLN A 311 -18.77 19.66 -8.46
C GLN A 311 -17.97 19.09 -7.28
N LEU A 312 -17.85 17.76 -7.20
CA LEU A 312 -17.03 17.08 -6.20
C LEU A 312 -15.56 17.55 -6.27
N GLN A 313 -14.98 17.68 -7.47
CA GLN A 313 -13.61 18.18 -7.63
C GLN A 313 -13.48 19.65 -7.19
N ARG A 314 -14.49 20.49 -7.48
CA ARG A 314 -14.47 21.88 -7.02
C ARG A 314 -14.52 21.97 -5.50
N ALA A 315 -15.44 21.25 -4.86
CA ALA A 315 -15.55 21.19 -3.40
C ALA A 315 -14.27 20.67 -2.75
N ALA A 316 -13.62 19.67 -3.38
CA ALA A 316 -12.33 19.17 -2.95
C ALA A 316 -11.25 20.27 -3.01
N ASN A 317 -11.14 20.98 -4.13
CA ASN A 317 -10.15 22.04 -4.31
C ASN A 317 -10.37 23.20 -3.32
N GLU A 318 -11.61 23.61 -3.08
CA GLU A 318 -11.95 24.67 -2.11
C GLU A 318 -11.52 24.28 -0.68
N ARG A 319 -11.69 23.01 -0.29
CA ARG A 319 -11.19 22.51 1.00
C ARG A 319 -9.67 22.54 1.06
N ILE A 320 -9.00 22.01 0.03
CA ILE A 320 -7.53 21.97 -0.08
C ILE A 320 -6.92 23.37 0.01
N GLU A 321 -7.51 24.37 -0.66
CA GLU A 321 -7.05 25.77 -0.61
C GLU A 321 -7.19 26.41 0.78
N SER A 322 -8.00 25.84 1.66
CA SER A 322 -8.23 26.33 3.02
C SER A 322 -7.51 25.52 4.11
N ASP A 323 -6.85 24.42 3.74
CA ASP A 323 -6.23 23.48 4.66
C ASP A 323 -4.72 23.76 4.84
N PRO A 324 -4.28 24.14 6.05
CA PRO A 324 -2.87 24.40 6.33
C PRO A 324 -1.93 23.22 6.08
N GLU A 325 -2.41 21.98 6.16
CA GLU A 325 -1.56 20.80 5.87
C GLU A 325 -1.28 20.69 4.36
N PHE A 326 -2.23 21.09 3.51
CA PHE A 326 -2.02 21.17 2.07
C PHE A 326 -1.12 22.34 1.68
N ASP A 327 -1.13 23.46 2.40
CA ASP A 327 -0.13 24.53 2.21
C ASP A 327 1.29 23.99 2.37
N TYR A 328 1.54 23.16 3.40
CA TYR A 328 2.84 22.52 3.60
C TYR A 328 3.20 21.53 2.50
N ILE A 329 2.21 20.78 1.99
CA ILE A 329 2.37 19.88 0.84
C ILE A 329 2.78 20.69 -0.41
N PHE A 330 2.12 21.80 -0.70
CA PHE A 330 2.46 22.64 -1.86
C PHE A 330 3.87 23.24 -1.76
N ASP A 331 4.24 23.76 -0.58
CA ASP A 331 5.60 24.23 -0.30
C ASP A 331 6.66 23.13 -0.56
N ASP A 332 6.36 21.89 -0.11
CA ASP A 332 7.27 20.77 -0.27
C ASP A 332 7.36 20.31 -1.74
N ILE A 333 6.25 20.31 -2.48
CA ILE A 333 6.24 20.06 -3.93
C ILE A 333 7.12 21.08 -4.67
N GLU A 334 7.00 22.36 -4.34
CA GLU A 334 7.82 23.41 -4.95
C GLU A 334 9.31 23.21 -4.62
N ARG A 335 9.64 22.86 -3.37
CA ARG A 335 11.03 22.58 -2.95
C ARG A 335 11.61 21.38 -3.69
N ILE A 336 10.86 20.27 -3.79
CA ILE A 336 11.30 19.06 -4.48
C ILE A 336 11.56 19.38 -5.97
N ARG A 337 10.65 20.09 -6.63
CA ARG A 337 10.82 20.52 -8.03
C ARG A 337 12.03 21.41 -8.24
N ALA A 338 12.30 22.33 -7.32
CA ALA A 338 13.48 23.21 -7.41
C ALA A 338 14.79 22.42 -7.29
N GLU A 339 14.77 21.27 -6.62
CA GLU A 339 15.95 20.42 -6.39
C GLU A 339 16.00 19.16 -7.26
N GLN A 340 15.00 18.89 -8.10
CA GLN A 340 14.88 17.60 -8.82
C GLN A 340 16.08 17.27 -9.72
N ASP A 341 16.68 18.28 -10.36
CA ASP A 341 17.84 18.11 -11.26
C ASP A 341 19.18 18.13 -10.50
N LYS A 342 19.15 18.27 -9.17
CA LYS A 342 20.35 18.38 -8.32
C LYS A 342 20.95 17.00 -8.09
N THR A 343 21.95 16.68 -8.89
CA THR A 343 22.72 15.41 -8.83
C THR A 343 23.96 15.48 -7.92
N TRP A 344 24.07 16.52 -7.10
CA TRP A 344 25.25 16.78 -6.27
C TRP A 344 24.86 17.21 -4.85
N VAL A 345 25.78 16.98 -3.90
CA VAL A 345 25.63 17.43 -2.51
C VAL A 345 26.86 18.26 -2.11
N SER A 346 26.65 19.29 -1.30
CA SER A 346 27.75 20.09 -0.78
C SER A 346 28.60 19.28 0.20
N LEU A 347 29.93 19.40 0.10
CA LEU A 347 30.88 18.88 1.09
C LEU A 347 31.38 19.97 2.06
N ASP A 348 30.89 21.21 1.93
CA ASP A 348 31.16 22.27 2.91
C ASP A 348 30.35 22.01 4.19
N ILE A 349 31.05 21.77 5.29
CA ILE A 349 30.43 21.46 6.58
C ILE A 349 29.55 22.60 7.12
N ASN A 350 29.89 23.86 6.86
CA ASN A 350 29.11 24.99 7.32
C ASN A 350 27.82 25.11 6.52
N ALA A 351 27.89 24.90 5.20
CA ALA A 351 26.71 24.87 4.34
C ALA A 351 25.77 23.72 4.74
N ARG A 352 26.30 22.52 4.99
CA ARG A 352 25.49 21.36 5.42
C ARG A 352 24.86 21.54 6.79
N LYS A 353 25.57 22.16 7.74
CA LYS A 353 24.99 22.51 9.04
C LYS A 353 23.88 23.56 8.92
N ALA A 354 24.07 24.58 8.10
CA ALA A 354 23.03 25.60 7.86
C ALA A 354 21.76 24.97 7.26
N GLU A 355 21.91 24.11 6.26
CA GLU A 355 20.81 23.36 5.64
C GLU A 355 20.08 22.47 6.67
N GLN A 356 20.81 21.74 7.51
CA GLN A 356 20.22 20.93 8.58
C GLN A 356 19.43 21.77 9.60
N GLU A 357 19.97 22.90 10.03
CA GLU A 357 19.29 23.79 10.97
C GLU A 357 18.04 24.44 10.36
N GLU A 358 18.07 24.77 9.05
CA GLU A 358 16.89 25.25 8.33
C GLU A 358 15.78 24.19 8.29
N GLN A 359 16.12 22.93 7.96
CA GLN A 359 15.14 21.84 7.94
C GLN A 359 14.56 21.55 9.33
N LYS A 360 15.39 21.59 10.38
CA LYS A 360 14.93 21.47 11.77
C LYS A 360 13.99 22.61 12.15
N ALA A 361 14.36 23.85 11.85
CA ALA A 361 13.54 25.02 12.14
C ALA A 361 12.18 24.94 11.42
N LEU A 362 12.17 24.48 10.16
CA LEU A 362 10.93 24.27 9.41
C LEU A 362 10.07 23.17 10.03
N ARG A 363 10.66 22.01 10.37
CA ARG A 363 9.94 20.92 11.05
C ARG A 363 9.32 21.39 12.37
N LEU A 364 10.11 22.08 13.21
CA LEU A 364 9.62 22.64 14.48
C LEU A 364 8.48 23.64 14.28
N LYS A 365 8.62 24.54 13.29
CA LYS A 365 7.58 25.53 12.96
C LYS A 365 6.27 24.83 12.60
N ARG A 366 6.29 23.87 11.68
CA ARG A 366 5.07 23.16 11.24
C ARG A 366 4.40 22.40 12.39
N ILE A 367 5.19 21.73 13.23
CA ILE A 367 4.66 21.05 14.43
C ILE A 367 4.06 22.06 15.41
N ASN A 368 4.72 23.18 15.67
CA ASN A 368 4.19 24.21 16.58
C ASN A 368 2.93 24.89 16.04
N ASP A 369 2.86 25.13 14.73
CA ASP A 369 1.65 25.62 14.07
C ASP A 369 0.49 24.62 14.26
N ARG A 370 0.76 23.31 14.12
CA ARG A 370 -0.23 22.24 14.35
C ARG A 370 -0.66 22.15 15.81
N LEU A 371 0.28 22.16 16.76
CA LEU A 371 -0.01 22.18 18.20
C LEU A 371 -0.88 23.38 18.57
N THR A 372 -0.57 24.55 18.02
CA THR A 372 -1.35 25.77 18.24
C THR A 372 -2.79 25.61 17.73
N ARG A 373 -3.00 25.02 16.54
CA ARG A 373 -4.35 24.71 16.02
C ARG A 373 -5.12 23.75 16.92
N LEU A 374 -4.41 22.79 17.53
CA LEU A 374 -4.96 21.84 18.50
C LEU A 374 -5.11 22.41 19.93
N GLY A 375 -4.73 23.67 20.16
CA GLY A 375 -4.77 24.30 21.49
C GLY A 375 -3.74 23.74 22.48
N LYS A 376 -2.67 23.12 21.98
CA LYS A 376 -1.53 22.60 22.76
C LYS A 376 -0.39 23.63 22.78
N GLU A 377 0.46 23.55 23.80
CA GLU A 377 1.62 24.44 23.94
C GLU A 377 2.70 24.13 22.88
N PRO A 378 3.33 25.15 22.27
CA PRO A 378 4.45 24.95 21.35
C PRO A 378 5.67 24.31 22.01
N LEU A 379 6.42 23.53 21.23
CA LEU A 379 7.70 22.96 21.64
C LEU A 379 8.84 23.99 21.49
N GLU A 380 9.80 23.93 22.41
CA GLU A 380 10.99 24.80 22.38
C GLU A 380 12.09 24.30 21.43
N SER A 381 12.11 23.00 21.11
CA SER A 381 13.14 22.40 20.25
C SER A 381 12.63 21.18 19.49
N VAL A 382 13.31 20.83 18.40
CA VAL A 382 13.00 19.62 17.60
C VAL A 382 13.19 18.32 18.37
N ASP A 383 14.05 18.29 19.40
CA ASP A 383 14.34 17.09 20.17
C ASP A 383 13.12 16.62 20.99
N ALA A 384 12.19 17.54 21.27
CA ALA A 384 10.94 17.23 21.97
C ALA A 384 9.83 16.72 21.02
N ILE A 385 10.05 16.69 19.71
CA ILE A 385 9.04 16.22 18.74
C ILE A 385 8.80 14.71 18.91
N ASP A 386 9.85 13.94 19.19
CA ASP A 386 9.76 12.48 19.31
C ASP A 386 9.05 12.05 20.62
N GLU A 387 8.74 12.99 21.51
CA GLU A 387 7.94 12.76 22.73
C GLU A 387 6.43 12.99 22.52
N LEU A 388 6.02 13.48 21.34
CA LEU A 388 4.62 13.72 21.02
C LEU A 388 3.87 12.42 20.71
N ASP A 389 2.55 12.45 20.94
CA ASP A 389 1.64 11.37 20.54
C ASP A 389 1.72 11.12 19.03
N GLU A 390 1.72 9.85 18.61
CA GLU A 390 1.80 9.46 17.19
C GLU A 390 0.71 10.13 16.33
N GLU A 391 -0.51 10.30 16.87
CA GLU A 391 -1.62 10.99 16.18
C GLU A 391 -1.29 12.43 15.78
N ILE A 392 -0.39 13.11 16.50
CA ILE A 392 0.05 14.47 16.16
C ILE A 392 1.14 14.44 15.09
N LEU A 393 1.92 13.37 15.04
CA LEU A 393 3.05 13.20 14.13
C LEU A 393 2.61 12.67 12.77
N GLU A 394 1.70 11.70 12.75
CA GLU A 394 1.22 10.96 11.59
C GLU A 394 -0.12 11.50 11.08
N VAL A 395 -0.14 12.78 10.71
CA VAL A 395 -1.31 13.37 10.04
C VAL A 395 -1.34 12.91 8.58
N ASP A 396 -2.50 12.42 8.15
CA ASP A 396 -2.74 11.98 6.78
C ASP A 396 -3.77 12.90 6.10
N PRO A 397 -3.35 14.08 5.63
CA PRO A 397 -4.26 15.05 5.01
C PRO A 397 -4.91 14.51 3.73
N TYR A 398 -4.25 13.54 3.06
CA TYR A 398 -4.82 12.88 1.89
C TYR A 398 -5.98 11.99 2.28
N LEU A 399 -5.84 11.18 3.33
CA LEU A 399 -6.91 10.30 3.80
C LEU A 399 -8.10 11.11 4.33
N GLU A 400 -7.85 12.14 5.14
CA GLU A 400 -8.91 13.02 5.65
C GLU A 400 -9.67 13.70 4.51
N GLN A 401 -8.95 14.21 3.51
CA GLN A 401 -9.57 14.83 2.35
C GLN A 401 -10.32 13.81 1.47
N ALA A 402 -9.78 12.60 1.29
CA ALA A 402 -10.48 11.53 0.59
C ALA A 402 -11.76 11.09 1.32
N MET A 403 -11.75 11.09 2.65
CA MET A 403 -12.94 10.83 3.47
C MET A 403 -13.97 11.95 3.30
N ALA A 404 -13.56 13.21 3.34
CA ALA A 404 -14.43 14.36 3.09
C ALA A 404 -15.10 14.29 1.70
N ILE A 405 -14.33 13.95 0.67
CA ILE A 405 -14.85 13.70 -0.69
C ILE A 405 -15.83 12.53 -0.70
N GLY A 406 -15.51 11.45 0.02
CA GLY A 406 -16.40 10.30 0.15
C GLY A 406 -17.74 10.66 0.81
N PHE A 407 -17.72 11.54 1.82
CA PHE A 407 -18.94 12.04 2.46
C PHE A 407 -19.79 12.93 1.54
N ASP A 408 -19.17 13.78 0.72
CA ASP A 408 -19.89 14.52 -0.32
C ASP A 408 -20.59 13.58 -1.30
N TYR A 409 -19.85 12.59 -1.80
CA TYR A 409 -20.37 11.56 -2.70
C TYR A 409 -21.55 10.79 -2.09
N ILE A 410 -21.45 10.42 -0.81
CA ILE A 410 -22.53 9.75 -0.07
C ILE A 410 -23.78 10.63 -0.01
N ASP A 411 -23.61 11.93 0.28
CA ASP A 411 -24.73 12.85 0.43
C ASP A 411 -25.42 13.14 -0.90
N GLU A 412 -24.65 13.29 -1.99
CA GLU A 412 -25.18 13.42 -3.35
C GLU A 412 -25.97 12.16 -3.77
N THR A 413 -25.45 10.96 -3.47
CA THR A 413 -26.11 9.69 -3.79
C THR A 413 -27.45 9.54 -3.04
N LYS A 414 -27.50 9.95 -1.77
CA LYS A 414 -28.75 9.98 -0.97
C LYS A 414 -29.76 10.96 -1.59
N LEU A 415 -29.32 12.14 -2.03
CA LEU A 415 -30.19 13.15 -2.65
C LEU A 415 -30.75 12.69 -3.99
N ALA A 416 -29.96 12.01 -4.82
CA ALA A 416 -30.41 11.44 -6.09
C ALA A 416 -31.45 10.34 -5.88
N SER A 417 -31.22 9.44 -4.92
CA SER A 417 -32.15 8.35 -4.56
C SER A 417 -33.51 8.89 -4.11
N ASN A 418 -33.52 9.97 -3.31
CA ASN A 418 -34.75 10.61 -2.82
C ASN A 418 -35.53 11.37 -3.91
N LYS A 419 -34.90 11.76 -5.02
CA LYS A 419 -35.60 12.40 -6.16
C LYS A 419 -36.24 11.38 -7.12
N ALA A 420 -35.77 10.13 -7.10
CA ALA A 420 -36.25 9.06 -7.98
C ALA A 420 -37.41 8.23 -7.37
N SER A 421 -37.58 8.31 -6.04
CA SER A 421 -38.73 7.77 -5.28
C SER A 421 -39.88 8.76 -5.22
#